data_AF-A0A7C6TI57-F1
#
_entry.id   AF-A0A7C6TI57-F1
#
_cell.length_a   1.000
_cell.length_b   1.000
_cell.length_c   1.000
_cell.angle_alpha   90.00
_cell.angle_beta   90.00
_cell.angle_gamma   90.00
#
_symmetry.space_group_name_H-M   'P 1'
#
loop_
_entity.id
_entity.type
_entity.pdbx_description
1 polymer ?
#
loop_
_entity_poly.entity_id
_entity_poly.type
_entity_poly.pdbx_seq_one_letter_code
_entity_poly.pdbx_strand_id
1 'polypeptide(L)'
;MQRLPLNGVWELRAAGEEECIPATVPGCVHTDLLAAGRIADPYYRDNELQLQWISETDWVYSRPFRVTEDLLARDCVMLRCEGLDTLATVRLNGQLVGTTDNMFRTWEFDVRRLLRVGENVIEVTFAAPAPYLRAKDAQRRLPAWSVGDHRSFDGGWLRKEPCSFG
;
A
#
# COMPACT_ATOMS: atom_id res chain seq x y z
N MET A 1 -0.27 18.00 -21.76
CA MET A 1 -0.01 16.86 -20.85
C MET A 1 -1.36 16.25 -20.49
N GLN A 2 -1.60 14.99 -20.87
CA GLN A 2 -2.84 14.26 -20.54
C GLN A 2 -2.64 13.53 -19.21
N ARG A 3 -3.68 13.43 -18.38
CA ARG A 3 -3.65 12.70 -17.10
C ARG A 3 -4.84 11.76 -17.03
N LEU A 4 -4.62 10.54 -16.56
CA LEU A 4 -5.66 9.57 -16.24
C LEU A 4 -5.59 9.29 -14.73
N PRO A 5 -6.48 9.83 -13.90
CA PRO A 5 -6.48 9.58 -12.46
C PRO A 5 -6.91 8.14 -12.18
N LEU A 6 -6.16 7.46 -11.31
CA LEU A 6 -6.49 6.12 -10.80
C LEU A 6 -7.06 6.19 -9.37
N ASN A 7 -7.63 7.33 -8.99
CA ASN A 7 -8.32 7.53 -7.70
C ASN A 7 -9.76 6.97 -7.77
N GLY A 8 -10.35 6.70 -6.62
CA GLY A 8 -11.71 6.19 -6.49
C GLY A 8 -11.74 4.76 -5.97
N VAL A 9 -12.63 3.94 -6.53
CA VAL A 9 -12.89 2.57 -6.05
C VAL A 9 -11.83 1.60 -6.56
N TRP A 10 -11.30 0.82 -5.64
CA TRP A 10 -10.36 -0.30 -5.83
C TRP A 10 -10.92 -1.53 -5.11
N GLU A 11 -10.27 -2.67 -5.30
CA GLU A 11 -10.49 -3.88 -4.52
C GLU A 11 -9.31 -4.08 -3.58
N LEU A 12 -9.58 -4.53 -2.35
CA LEU A 12 -8.60 -4.87 -1.34
C LEU A 12 -8.80 -6.31 -0.89
N ARG A 13 -7.71 -7.06 -0.73
CA ARG A 13 -7.69 -8.40 -0.12
C ARG A 13 -6.42 -8.62 0.68
N ALA A 14 -6.45 -9.55 1.62
CA ALA A 14 -5.23 -10.09 2.22
C ALA A 14 -4.48 -10.95 1.19
N ALA A 15 -3.15 -10.91 1.21
CA ALA A 15 -2.35 -11.69 0.28
C ALA A 15 -2.55 -13.20 0.55
N GLY A 16 -2.85 -13.94 -0.52
CA GLY A 16 -3.14 -15.39 -0.43
C GLY A 16 -4.63 -15.71 -0.20
N GLU A 17 -5.47 -14.70 0.01
CA GLU A 17 -6.93 -14.88 0.07
C GLU A 17 -7.58 -14.50 -1.27
N GLU A 18 -8.74 -15.12 -1.56
CA GLU A 18 -9.56 -14.81 -2.73
C GLU A 18 -10.62 -13.75 -2.43
N GLU A 19 -11.03 -13.63 -1.16
CA GLU A 19 -12.07 -12.70 -0.76
C GLU A 19 -11.58 -11.24 -0.89
N CYS A 20 -12.32 -10.46 -1.67
CA CYS A 20 -12.03 -9.05 -1.88
C CYS A 20 -13.14 -8.19 -1.25
N ILE A 21 -12.75 -7.04 -0.73
CA ILE A 21 -13.65 -5.98 -0.27
C ILE A 21 -13.44 -4.70 -1.09
N PRO A 22 -14.45 -3.82 -1.20
CA PRO A 22 -14.27 -2.51 -1.79
C PRO A 22 -13.27 -1.68 -0.99
N ALA A 23 -12.47 -0.88 -1.69
CA ALA A 23 -11.46 -0.02 -1.11
C ALA A 23 -11.40 1.34 -1.80
N THR A 24 -10.87 2.34 -1.11
CA THR A 24 -10.81 3.72 -1.61
C THR A 24 -9.37 4.19 -1.75
N VAL A 25 -9.03 4.78 -2.90
CA VAL A 25 -7.73 5.44 -3.11
C VAL A 25 -7.95 6.92 -3.44
N PRO A 26 -7.35 7.86 -2.67
CA PRO A 26 -6.49 7.64 -1.50
C PRO A 26 -7.29 7.15 -0.27
N GLY A 27 -6.66 6.33 0.57
CA GLY A 27 -7.25 5.71 1.76
C GLY A 27 -6.24 4.80 2.47
N CYS A 28 -6.71 4.01 3.44
CA CYS A 28 -5.90 2.99 4.09
C CYS A 28 -6.70 1.73 4.42
N VAL A 29 -5.98 0.62 4.61
CA VAL A 29 -6.54 -0.71 4.90
C VAL A 29 -7.52 -0.67 6.08
N HIS A 30 -7.20 0.06 7.15
CA HIS A 30 -8.05 0.15 8.34
C HIS A 30 -9.43 0.75 8.00
N THR A 31 -9.45 1.85 7.24
CA THR A 31 -10.71 2.49 6.85
C THR A 31 -11.52 1.63 5.88
N ASP A 32 -10.85 0.90 4.98
CA ASP A 32 -11.50 0.00 4.02
C ASP A 32 -12.13 -1.21 4.75
N LEU A 33 -11.39 -1.83 5.68
CA LEU A 33 -11.90 -2.92 6.52
C LEU A 33 -13.07 -2.47 7.40
N LEU A 34 -13.00 -1.27 7.98
CA LEU A 34 -14.07 -0.71 8.81
C LEU A 34 -15.34 -0.47 7.97
N ALA A 35 -15.19 0.14 6.79
CA ALA A 35 -16.30 0.38 5.87
C ALA A 35 -16.95 -0.93 5.38
N ALA A 36 -16.17 -1.99 5.23
CA ALA A 36 -16.64 -3.33 4.90
C ALA A 36 -17.19 -4.13 6.11
N GLY A 37 -17.19 -3.54 7.32
CA GLY A 37 -17.64 -4.20 8.54
C GLY A 37 -16.79 -5.41 8.95
N ARG A 38 -15.53 -5.47 8.51
CA ARG A 38 -14.58 -6.56 8.81
C ARG A 38 -13.86 -6.36 10.14
N ILE A 39 -13.83 -5.13 10.64
CA ILE A 39 -13.25 -4.79 11.94
C ILE A 39 -14.23 -3.92 12.73
N ALA A 40 -14.10 -3.95 14.05
CA ALA A 40 -14.77 -2.98 14.92
C ALA A 40 -14.10 -1.61 14.83
N ASP A 41 -14.80 -0.56 15.24
CA ASP A 41 -14.23 0.79 15.31
C ASP A 41 -12.96 0.79 16.19
N PRO A 42 -11.77 1.07 15.64
CA PRO A 42 -10.51 1.03 16.39
C PRO A 42 -10.49 2.04 17.55
N TYR A 43 -11.26 3.13 17.47
CA TYR A 43 -11.28 4.17 18.50
C TYR A 43 -12.27 3.90 19.63
N TYR A 44 -13.10 2.86 19.52
CA TYR A 44 -14.05 2.51 20.56
C TYR A 44 -13.41 1.58 21.59
N ARG A 45 -13.29 2.07 22.82
CA ARG A 45 -12.78 1.32 23.98
C ARG A 45 -11.38 0.75 23.72
N ASP A 46 -11.24 -0.57 23.79
CA ASP A 46 -10.01 -1.35 23.71
C ASP A 46 -9.93 -2.19 22.42
N ASN A 47 -10.74 -1.87 21.42
CA ASN A 47 -10.78 -2.60 20.14
C ASN A 47 -9.42 -2.64 19.44
N GLU A 48 -8.61 -1.59 19.54
CA GLU A 48 -7.27 -1.50 18.94
C GLU A 48 -6.39 -2.74 19.23
N LEU A 49 -6.50 -3.30 20.44
CA LEU A 49 -5.71 -4.48 20.85
C LEU A 49 -6.02 -5.71 19.99
N GLN A 50 -7.25 -5.80 19.47
CA GLN A 50 -7.71 -6.92 18.63
C GLN A 50 -7.38 -6.73 17.15
N LEU A 51 -6.84 -5.56 16.76
CA LEU A 51 -6.61 -5.18 15.36
C LEU A 51 -5.13 -5.23 14.94
N GLN A 52 -4.23 -5.63 15.84
CA GLN A 52 -2.79 -5.68 15.59
C GLN A 52 -2.42 -6.59 14.40
N TRP A 53 -3.24 -7.62 14.12
CA TRP A 53 -3.07 -8.53 12.98
C TRP A 53 -3.03 -7.81 11.63
N ILE A 54 -3.66 -6.63 11.50
CA ILE A 54 -3.65 -5.86 10.25
C ILE A 54 -2.23 -5.47 9.85
N SER A 55 -1.37 -5.17 10.84
CA SER A 55 0.05 -4.83 10.62
C SER A 55 0.96 -6.04 10.35
N GLU A 56 0.44 -7.25 10.56
CA GLU A 56 1.10 -8.54 10.31
C GLU A 56 0.73 -9.13 8.95
N THR A 57 -0.25 -8.53 8.27
CA THR A 57 -0.82 -9.03 7.02
C THR A 57 -0.30 -8.24 5.83
N ASP A 58 0.08 -8.96 4.78
CA ASP A 58 0.34 -8.38 3.46
C ASP A 58 -1.00 -8.07 2.79
N TRP A 59 -1.13 -6.87 2.22
CA TRP A 59 -2.38 -6.39 1.62
C TRP A 59 -2.21 -6.13 0.13
N VAL A 60 -3.20 -6.50 -0.68
CA VAL A 60 -3.18 -6.27 -2.13
C VAL A 60 -4.35 -5.39 -2.55
N TYR A 61 -4.01 -4.21 -3.07
CA TYR A 61 -4.94 -3.34 -3.79
C TYR A 61 -4.92 -3.68 -5.28
N SER A 62 -6.09 -3.79 -5.90
CA SER A 62 -6.23 -4.05 -7.33
C SER A 62 -7.26 -3.12 -7.97
N ARG A 63 -7.03 -2.73 -9.22
CA ARG A 63 -8.01 -1.97 -10.00
C ARG A 63 -7.89 -2.23 -11.50
N PRO A 64 -8.99 -2.53 -12.20
CA PRO A 64 -9.05 -2.44 -13.65
C PRO A 64 -9.17 -0.97 -14.11
N PHE A 65 -8.51 -0.65 -15.22
CA PHE A 65 -8.63 0.65 -15.88
C PHE A 65 -8.48 0.50 -17.40
N ARG A 66 -8.99 1.47 -18.15
CA ARG A 66 -8.94 1.45 -19.61
C ARG A 66 -7.92 2.45 -20.16
N VAL A 67 -7.14 1.97 -21.12
CA VAL A 67 -6.13 2.74 -21.86
C VAL A 67 -6.60 2.89 -23.31
N THR A 68 -6.58 4.12 -23.81
CA THR A 68 -6.89 4.42 -25.21
C THR A 68 -5.65 4.32 -26.09
N GLU A 69 -5.85 4.13 -27.39
CA GLU A 69 -4.77 4.19 -28.39
C GLU A 69 -4.01 5.53 -28.32
N ASP A 70 -4.73 6.63 -28.15
CA ASP A 70 -4.15 7.98 -28.01
C ASP A 70 -3.18 8.13 -26.85
N LEU A 71 -3.43 7.43 -25.73
CA LEU A 71 -2.53 7.44 -24.58
C LEU A 71 -1.25 6.63 -24.89
N LEU A 72 -1.41 5.48 -25.54
CA LEU A 72 -0.29 4.58 -25.86
C LEU A 72 0.58 5.10 -27.02
N ALA A 73 0.01 5.94 -27.88
CA ALA A 73 0.71 6.65 -28.97
C ALA A 73 1.67 7.72 -28.46
N ARG A 74 1.62 8.10 -27.17
CA ARG A 74 2.56 9.06 -26.57
C ARG A 74 3.94 8.43 -26.42
N ASP A 75 4.99 9.25 -26.54
CA ASP A 75 6.38 8.76 -26.43
C ASP A 75 6.71 8.20 -25.03
N CYS A 76 6.08 8.76 -24.00
CA CYS A 76 6.28 8.41 -22.60
C CYS A 76 4.93 8.36 -21.86
N VAL A 77 4.74 7.31 -21.05
CA VAL A 77 3.56 7.16 -20.18
C VAL A 77 4.05 6.78 -18.79
N MET A 78 3.90 7.71 -17.84
CA MET A 78 4.37 7.55 -16.47
C MET A 78 3.22 7.18 -15.53
N LEU A 79 3.42 6.13 -14.73
CA LEU A 79 2.64 5.89 -13.52
C LEU A 79 3.25 6.75 -12.41
N ARG A 80 2.45 7.68 -11.85
CA ARG A 80 2.86 8.55 -10.75
C ARG A 80 2.04 8.21 -9.50
N CYS A 81 2.72 7.72 -8.47
CA CYS A 81 2.16 7.46 -7.15
C CYS A 81 2.63 8.54 -6.19
N GLU A 82 1.72 9.39 -5.71
CA GLU A 82 2.09 10.55 -4.87
C GLU A 82 2.42 10.17 -3.43
N GLY A 83 1.98 8.99 -2.98
CA GLY A 83 2.37 8.37 -1.73
C GLY A 83 2.02 6.89 -1.75
N LEU A 84 2.93 6.06 -1.23
CA LEU A 84 2.74 4.62 -1.03
C LEU A 84 3.28 4.29 0.36
N ASP A 85 2.40 3.84 1.26
CA ASP A 85 2.71 3.57 2.65
C ASP A 85 2.79 2.06 2.92
N THR A 86 3.96 1.43 3.01
CA THR A 86 5.28 2.00 2.72
C THR A 86 6.09 1.04 1.84
N LEU A 87 6.14 -0.23 2.23
CA LEU A 87 6.82 -1.29 1.49
C LEU A 87 5.90 -1.82 0.40
N ALA A 88 5.89 -1.18 -0.77
CA ALA A 88 4.96 -1.56 -1.84
C ALA A 88 5.67 -2.21 -3.03
N THR A 89 5.05 -3.24 -3.61
CA THR A 89 5.40 -3.80 -4.92
C THR A 89 4.28 -3.49 -5.90
N VAL A 90 4.59 -2.77 -6.97
CA VAL A 90 3.64 -2.37 -8.00
C VAL A 90 3.73 -3.31 -9.19
N ARG A 91 2.60 -3.85 -9.64
CA ARG A 91 2.48 -4.67 -10.84
C ARG A 91 1.43 -4.10 -11.78
N LEU A 92 1.67 -4.26 -13.07
CA LEU A 92 0.75 -3.89 -14.14
C LEU A 92 0.61 -5.07 -15.09
N ASN A 93 -0.62 -5.54 -15.28
CA ASN A 93 -0.93 -6.74 -16.07
C ASN A 93 -0.10 -7.96 -15.62
N GLY A 94 0.11 -8.10 -14.31
CA GLY A 94 0.93 -9.16 -13.71
C GLY A 94 2.45 -8.95 -13.80
N GLN A 95 2.92 -7.95 -14.55
CA GLN A 95 4.35 -7.65 -14.70
C GLN A 95 4.84 -6.66 -13.65
N LEU A 96 6.05 -6.87 -13.12
CA LEU A 96 6.65 -5.99 -12.13
C LEU A 96 6.96 -4.62 -12.74
N VAL A 97 6.43 -3.56 -12.13
CA VAL A 97 6.75 -2.17 -12.44
C VAL A 97 7.91 -1.69 -11.57
N GLY A 98 7.85 -1.95 -10.27
CA GLY A 98 8.88 -1.54 -9.32
C GLY A 98 8.49 -1.81 -7.87
N THR A 99 9.42 -1.51 -6.96
CA THR A 99 9.23 -1.58 -5.52
C THR A 99 9.51 -0.23 -4.86
N THR A 100 8.91 0.00 -3.70
CA THR A 100 8.99 1.26 -2.94
C THR A 100 9.15 0.97 -1.45
N ASP A 101 9.76 1.92 -0.72
CA ASP A 101 10.13 1.75 0.69
C ASP A 101 9.99 3.04 1.52
N ASN A 102 9.25 4.03 1.02
CA ASN A 102 9.16 5.35 1.64
C ASN A 102 7.81 6.03 1.38
N MET A 103 7.08 6.26 2.47
CA MET A 103 5.76 6.90 2.50
C MET A 103 5.79 8.35 2.02
N PHE A 104 6.91 9.04 2.21
CA PHE A 104 7.04 10.49 2.01
C PHE A 104 7.52 10.86 0.60
N ARG A 105 7.61 9.90 -0.32
CA ARG A 105 8.12 10.12 -1.68
C ARG A 105 7.02 9.96 -2.70
N THR A 106 7.10 10.80 -3.74
CA THR A 106 6.46 10.49 -5.02
C THR A 106 7.31 9.46 -5.77
N TRP A 107 6.65 8.45 -6.29
CA TRP A 107 7.24 7.40 -7.11
C TRP A 107 6.73 7.52 -8.55
N GLU A 108 7.65 7.50 -9.51
CA GLU A 108 7.33 7.60 -10.93
C GLU A 108 7.97 6.45 -11.69
N PHE A 109 7.18 5.75 -12.49
CA PHE A 109 7.62 4.61 -13.29
C PHE A 109 7.19 4.78 -14.74
N ASP A 110 8.10 4.57 -15.69
CA ASP A 110 7.71 4.46 -17.10
C ASP A 110 7.03 3.10 -17.31
N VAL A 111 5.73 3.15 -17.62
CA VAL A 111 4.89 1.96 -17.78
C VAL A 111 4.43 1.76 -19.21
N ARG A 112 4.86 2.60 -20.16
CA ARG A 112 4.36 2.58 -21.54
C ARG A 112 4.42 1.18 -22.17
N ARG A 113 5.51 0.44 -21.93
CA ARG A 113 5.75 -0.90 -22.51
C ARG A 113 4.92 -2.02 -21.88
N LEU A 114 4.34 -1.76 -20.70
CA LEU A 114 3.55 -2.73 -19.94
C LEU A 114 2.04 -2.56 -20.17
N LEU A 115 1.63 -1.44 -20.75
CA LEU A 115 0.24 -1.12 -21.07
C LEU A 115 -0.18 -1.77 -22.38
N ARG A 116 -1.46 -2.10 -22.47
CA ARG A 116 -2.15 -2.54 -23.70
C ARG A 116 -3.38 -1.67 -23.95
N VAL A 117 -3.80 -1.56 -25.21
CA VAL A 117 -5.05 -0.88 -25.54
C VAL A 117 -6.22 -1.66 -24.92
N GLY A 118 -7.20 -0.94 -24.38
CA GLY A 118 -8.34 -1.54 -23.69
C GLY A 118 -8.07 -1.74 -22.19
N GLU A 119 -8.46 -2.89 -21.66
CA GLU A 119 -8.45 -3.16 -20.22
C GLU A 119 -7.07 -3.56 -19.71
N ASN A 120 -6.63 -2.89 -18.64
CA ASN A 120 -5.41 -3.14 -17.91
C ASN A 120 -5.75 -3.32 -16.43
N VAL A 121 -4.94 -4.07 -15.70
CA VAL A 121 -5.09 -4.25 -14.26
C VAL A 121 -3.82 -3.79 -13.57
N ILE A 122 -3.95 -2.86 -12.64
CA ILE A 122 -2.88 -2.46 -11.73
C ILE A 122 -3.08 -3.15 -10.39
N GLU A 123 -2.00 -3.67 -9.83
CA GLU A 123 -1.96 -4.24 -8.48
C GLU A 123 -0.85 -3.58 -7.67
N VAL A 124 -1.13 -3.29 -6.41
CA VAL A 124 -0.16 -2.78 -5.45
C VAL A 124 -0.22 -3.66 -4.21
N THR A 125 0.84 -4.42 -3.98
CA THR A 125 1.00 -5.25 -2.79
C THR A 125 1.80 -4.47 -1.76
N PHE A 126 1.22 -4.24 -0.58
CA PHE A 126 1.89 -3.67 0.58
C PHE A 126 2.31 -4.79 1.52
N ALA A 127 3.61 -4.90 1.77
CA ALA A 127 4.15 -5.86 2.71
C ALA A 127 3.90 -5.41 4.16
N ALA A 128 3.62 -6.37 5.03
CA ALA A 128 3.40 -6.17 6.45
C ALA A 128 4.61 -5.47 7.10
N PRO A 129 4.43 -4.31 7.75
CA PRO A 129 5.53 -3.60 8.40
C PRO A 129 6.06 -4.36 9.62
N ALA A 130 5.20 -5.07 10.37
CA ALA A 130 5.58 -5.71 11.62
C ALA A 130 6.64 -6.81 11.46
N PRO A 131 6.49 -7.81 10.56
CA PRO A 131 7.53 -8.80 10.31
C PRO A 131 8.82 -8.19 9.78
N TYR A 132 8.73 -7.17 8.91
CA TYR A 132 9.89 -6.47 8.36
C TYR A 132 10.72 -5.78 9.45
N LEU A 133 10.07 -5.01 10.33
CA LEU A 133 10.73 -4.30 11.42
C LEU A 133 11.40 -5.28 12.40
N ARG A 134 10.69 -6.33 12.82
CA ARG A 134 11.26 -7.39 13.68
C ARG A 134 12.49 -8.04 13.07
N ALA A 135 12.47 -8.34 11.76
CA ALA A 135 13.61 -8.92 11.07
C ALA A 135 14.82 -7.97 11.05
N LYS A 136 14.59 -6.67 10.88
CA LYS A 136 15.65 -5.65 10.91
C LYS A 136 16.25 -5.49 12.30
N ASP A 137 15.42 -5.45 13.35
CA ASP A 137 15.90 -5.36 14.72
C ASP A 137 16.66 -6.61 15.17
N ALA A 138 16.24 -7.79 14.72
CA ALA A 138 16.98 -9.03 14.95
C ALA A 138 18.38 -9.01 14.31
N GLN A 139 18.55 -8.34 13.16
CA GLN A 139 19.86 -8.17 12.52
C GLN A 139 20.72 -7.14 13.25
N ARG A 140 20.12 -6.01 13.63
CA ARG A 140 20.76 -4.97 14.42
C ARG A 140 19.67 -4.20 15.16
N ARG A 141 19.72 -4.21 16.48
CA ARG A 141 18.80 -3.39 17.26
C ARG A 141 19.13 -1.91 17.02
N LEU A 142 18.15 -1.13 16.56
CA LEU A 142 18.23 0.33 16.60
C LEU A 142 17.52 0.83 17.85
N PRO A 143 18.22 1.45 18.81
CA PRO A 143 17.55 2.03 19.96
C PRO A 143 16.68 3.19 19.49
N ALA A 144 15.41 3.16 19.84
CA ALA A 144 14.61 4.36 19.82
C ALA A 144 14.73 5.04 21.18
N TRP A 145 15.34 6.22 21.20
CA TRP A 145 15.48 7.01 22.42
C TRP A 145 14.22 7.84 22.69
N SER A 146 13.82 7.95 23.95
CA SER A 146 12.77 8.86 24.42
C SER A 146 11.37 8.63 23.86
N VAL A 147 11.08 7.41 23.45
CA VAL A 147 9.83 7.00 22.78
C VAL A 147 8.92 6.12 23.63
N GLY A 148 9.34 5.70 24.83
CA GLY A 148 8.55 4.86 25.74
C GLY A 148 8.22 3.45 25.22
N ASP A 149 7.66 2.62 26.11
CA ASP A 149 7.30 1.21 25.82
C ASP A 149 5.89 1.04 25.22
N HIS A 150 5.22 2.14 24.83
CA HIS A 150 3.84 2.13 24.36
C HIS A 150 3.69 1.80 22.87
N ARG A 151 4.81 1.58 22.16
CA ARG A 151 4.81 1.39 20.71
C ARG A 151 4.78 -0.08 20.35
N SER A 152 4.06 -0.41 19.29
CA SER A 152 4.03 -1.76 18.74
C SER A 152 5.40 -2.18 18.18
N PHE A 153 6.17 -1.23 17.60
CA PHE A 153 7.50 -1.48 17.02
C PHE A 153 8.43 -0.27 17.08
N ASP A 154 9.74 -0.53 17.11
CA ASP A 154 10.77 0.49 16.91
C ASP A 154 10.85 0.85 15.41
N GLY A 155 9.93 1.69 14.94
CA GLY A 155 9.76 2.07 13.51
C GLY A 155 10.96 2.76 12.83
N GLY A 156 12.14 2.80 13.46
CA GLY A 156 13.33 3.50 12.96
C GLY A 156 13.92 2.93 11.66
N TRP A 157 13.56 1.70 11.30
CA TRP A 157 14.00 1.05 10.07
C TRP A 157 13.16 1.38 8.83
N LEU A 158 12.03 2.05 9.00
CA LEU A 158 11.08 2.32 7.92
C LEU A 158 10.85 3.82 7.78
N ARG A 159 10.82 4.30 6.53
CA ARG A 159 10.46 5.69 6.22
C ARG A 159 8.93 5.82 6.15
N LYS A 160 8.31 5.63 7.32
CA LYS A 160 6.87 5.72 7.60
C LYS A 160 6.62 6.76 8.70
N GLU A 161 5.40 7.26 8.79
CA GLU A 161 5.00 8.18 9.87
C GLU A 161 5.26 7.58 11.27
N PRO A 162 5.98 8.27 12.16
CA PRO A 162 6.36 7.68 13.45
C PRO A 162 5.18 7.34 14.37
N CYS A 163 4.09 8.10 14.31
CA CYS A 163 2.92 7.90 15.17
C CYS A 163 2.06 6.70 14.76
N SER A 164 2.28 6.09 13.59
CA SER A 164 1.54 4.86 13.23
C SER A 164 1.94 3.63 14.04
N PHE A 165 2.97 3.75 14.88
CA PHE A 165 3.48 2.66 15.70
C PHE A 165 3.04 2.79 17.17
N GLY A 166 2.16 3.73 17.51
CA GLY A 166 1.86 4.13 18.89
C GLY A 166 2.52 5.46 19.25
#